data_AF-A0A2T9V7L8-F1
#
_entry.id   AF-A0A2T9V7L8-F1
#
_cell.length_a   1.000
_cell.length_b   1.000
_cell.length_c   1.000
_cell.angle_alpha   90.00
_cell.angle_beta   90.00
_cell.angle_gamma   90.00
#
_symmetry.space_group_name_H-M   'P 1'
#
loop_
_entity.id
_entity.type
_entity.pdbx_description
1 polymer ?
#
loop_
_entity_poly.entity_id
_entity_poly.type
_entity_poly.pdbx_seq_one_letter_code
_entity_poly.pdbx_strand_id
1 'polypeptide(L)'
;MIYVLLLAIISSLGIFVALYFIKTNLTSPLSLHCFAWFLVSIVGLFAYDDFNEFSEISFYAFIIWYSILYFILMIGELVVLTTDSRSLFINKRYVCSRYWIVVLPLSLYSVWEIYNVGKGGPASFFLNLRLANIIDDYDGVKFTLLTAVYPVMVAIFAIVCLADTTKKNKYSILLWILLCCIGTMGKFAIVTPILIYLIIREMTVGLNKRKLFLLAPIITVTILLLHFIRMSSEDNATVSSVLGVYIYSPLLALSKLSELDSSGDSGIYTFRFIFAILYKLGLSSTEPVKTIMEYVNVPVPTNVFTVMQPFFQDYSLYGVAFGAMFYEVIYASVYICARQDSPVAMLIYAVLAVGLFTSFFAETLITNFSGNMKLIICIYILWRFTVKCKINE
;
A
#
# COMPACT_ATOMS: atom_id res chain seq x y z
N MET A 1 10.16 -21.34 15.46
CA MET A 1 9.39 -20.55 16.45
C MET A 1 10.22 -19.41 17.04
N ILE A 2 11.49 -19.64 17.40
CA ILE A 2 12.33 -18.62 18.06
C ILE A 2 12.46 -17.31 17.26
N TYR A 3 12.65 -17.38 15.94
CA TYR A 3 12.73 -16.20 15.08
C TYR A 3 11.44 -15.38 15.12
N VAL A 4 10.26 -16.03 15.05
CA VAL A 4 8.96 -15.34 15.12
C VAL A 4 8.74 -14.67 16.47
N LEU A 5 9.16 -15.31 17.57
CA LEU A 5 9.13 -14.71 18.91
C LEU A 5 10.05 -13.48 18.99
N LEU A 6 11.26 -13.55 18.41
CA LEU A 6 12.16 -12.40 18.35
C LEU A 6 11.57 -11.26 17.51
N LEU A 7 10.96 -11.56 16.36
CA LEU A 7 10.22 -10.58 15.55
C LEU A 7 9.12 -9.89 16.37
N ALA A 8 8.33 -10.67 17.11
CA ALA A 8 7.26 -10.14 17.95
C ALA A 8 7.79 -9.24 19.06
N ILE A 9 8.89 -9.63 19.73
CA ILE A 9 9.52 -8.81 20.77
C ILE A 9 10.06 -7.51 20.18
N ILE A 10 10.83 -7.58 19.10
CA ILE A 10 11.45 -6.42 18.44
C ILE A 10 10.37 -5.44 17.95
N SER A 11 9.35 -5.95 17.24
CA SER A 11 8.28 -5.09 16.72
C SER A 11 7.41 -4.49 17.83
N SER A 12 7.11 -5.25 18.90
CA SER A 12 6.38 -4.74 20.08
C SER A 12 7.16 -3.66 20.81
N LEU A 13 8.47 -3.87 21.02
CA LEU A 13 9.35 -2.89 21.63
C LEU A 13 9.44 -1.64 20.75
N GLY A 14 9.55 -1.80 19.43
CA GLY A 14 9.57 -0.69 18.48
C GLY A 14 8.30 0.16 18.54
N ILE A 15 7.11 -0.47 18.59
CA ILE A 15 5.83 0.23 18.80
C ILE A 15 5.82 0.96 20.14
N PHE A 16 6.25 0.29 21.22
CA PHE A 16 6.27 0.87 22.55
C PHE A 16 7.16 2.12 22.58
N VAL A 17 8.35 2.04 22.02
CA VAL A 17 9.29 3.16 21.96
C VAL A 17 8.75 4.30 21.10
N ALA A 18 8.21 4.01 19.92
CA ALA A 18 7.61 5.00 19.04
C ALA A 18 6.47 5.77 19.72
N LEU A 19 5.49 5.05 20.28
CA LEU A 19 4.29 5.68 20.83
C LEU A 19 4.47 6.28 22.23
N TYR A 20 5.30 5.67 23.08
CA TYR A 20 5.42 6.09 24.48
C TYR A 20 6.59 7.05 24.70
N PHE A 21 7.79 6.72 24.20
CA PHE A 21 8.98 7.53 24.41
C PHE A 21 9.09 8.67 23.39
N ILE A 22 8.97 8.36 22.09
CA ILE A 22 9.05 9.37 21.03
C ILE A 22 7.74 10.16 20.90
N LYS A 23 6.61 9.54 21.30
CA LYS A 23 5.25 10.13 21.24
C LYS A 23 4.79 10.41 19.81
N THR A 24 5.11 9.48 18.90
CA THR A 24 4.68 9.56 17.51
C THR A 24 3.16 9.45 17.36
N ASN A 25 2.63 10.02 16.28
CA ASN A 25 1.25 9.81 15.85
C ASN A 25 1.05 8.37 15.35
N LEU A 26 -0.18 7.84 15.36
CA LEU A 26 -0.46 6.45 14.95
C LEU A 26 -0.18 6.22 13.45
N THR A 27 -0.35 7.26 12.65
CA THR A 27 -0.15 7.26 11.20
C THR A 27 1.16 7.91 10.78
N SER A 28 2.08 8.16 11.72
CA SER A 28 3.46 8.51 11.40
C SER A 28 4.17 7.39 10.63
N PRO A 29 5.21 7.68 9.83
CA PRO A 29 5.97 6.66 9.15
C PRO A 29 6.51 5.60 10.10
N LEU A 30 7.08 6.03 11.24
CA LEU A 30 7.65 5.13 12.23
C LEU A 30 6.58 4.19 12.82
N SER A 31 5.43 4.74 13.24
CA SER A 31 4.32 3.92 13.75
C SER A 31 3.79 2.95 12.70
N LEU A 32 3.56 3.40 11.46
CA LEU A 32 3.04 2.55 10.38
C LEU A 32 3.99 1.40 10.06
N HIS A 33 5.30 1.67 10.00
CA HIS A 33 6.31 0.63 9.84
C HIS A 33 6.27 -0.39 10.99
N CYS A 34 6.22 0.08 12.24
CA CYS A 34 6.17 -0.81 13.40
C CYS A 34 4.88 -1.65 13.43
N PHE A 35 3.73 -1.05 13.12
CA PHE A 35 2.45 -1.76 13.06
C PHE A 35 2.42 -2.81 11.94
N ALA A 36 3.01 -2.51 10.78
CA ALA A 36 3.11 -3.45 9.66
C ALA A 36 3.81 -4.73 10.10
N TRP A 37 5.00 -4.62 10.70
CA TRP A 37 5.79 -5.79 11.10
C TRP A 37 5.30 -6.46 12.39
N PHE A 38 4.66 -5.70 13.29
CA PHE A 38 3.96 -6.28 14.42
C PHE A 38 2.79 -7.16 13.95
N LEU A 39 2.04 -6.73 12.95
CA LEU A 39 0.97 -7.54 12.35
C LEU A 39 1.52 -8.86 11.78
N VAL A 40 2.66 -8.81 11.07
CA VAL A 40 3.36 -10.02 10.59
C VAL A 40 3.71 -10.96 11.74
N SER A 41 4.26 -10.41 12.82
CA SER A 41 4.72 -11.19 13.96
C SER A 41 3.55 -11.87 14.68
N ILE A 42 2.47 -11.14 14.93
CA ILE A 42 1.28 -11.68 15.60
C ILE A 42 0.62 -12.77 14.75
N VAL A 43 0.42 -12.54 13.45
CA VAL A 43 -0.13 -13.57 12.57
C VAL A 43 0.81 -14.78 12.49
N GLY A 44 2.13 -14.55 12.45
CA GLY A 44 3.12 -15.61 12.48
C GLY A 44 3.06 -16.48 13.73
N LEU A 45 2.73 -15.93 14.91
CA LEU A 45 2.57 -16.72 16.13
C LEU A 45 1.35 -17.66 16.08
N PHE A 46 0.27 -17.24 15.43
CA PHE A 46 -0.94 -18.06 15.29
C PHE A 46 -0.85 -19.07 14.14
N ALA A 47 -0.19 -18.69 13.05
CA ALA A 47 -0.11 -19.49 11.84
C ALA A 47 1.18 -20.32 11.74
N TYR A 48 2.09 -20.27 12.72
CA TYR A 48 3.42 -20.86 12.61
C TYR A 48 3.40 -22.32 12.14
N ASP A 49 2.53 -23.13 12.74
CA ASP A 49 2.44 -24.58 12.48
C ASP A 49 1.87 -24.91 11.08
N ASP A 50 1.20 -23.95 10.44
CA ASP A 50 0.66 -24.09 9.08
C ASP A 50 1.72 -23.83 7.98
N PHE A 51 2.91 -23.33 8.35
CA PHE A 51 3.95 -22.91 7.41
C PHE A 51 5.31 -23.59 7.67
N ASN A 52 6.23 -23.45 6.71
CA ASN A 52 7.60 -23.93 6.84
C ASN A 52 8.29 -23.24 8.02
N GLU A 53 9.33 -23.91 8.53
CA GLU A 53 10.23 -23.30 9.50
C GLU A 53 10.80 -21.97 8.97
N PHE A 54 10.90 -21.02 9.88
CA PHE A 54 11.36 -19.67 9.57
C PHE A 54 12.85 -19.70 9.22
N SER A 55 13.20 -19.33 7.99
CA SER A 55 14.58 -19.36 7.51
C SER A 55 15.45 -18.28 8.15
N GLU A 56 16.74 -18.55 8.30
CA GLU A 56 17.71 -17.58 8.83
C GLU A 56 17.88 -16.38 7.89
N ILE A 57 17.88 -16.62 6.58
CA ILE A 57 18.01 -15.56 5.55
C ILE A 57 16.85 -14.57 5.63
N SER A 58 15.61 -15.07 5.74
CA SER A 58 14.43 -14.23 5.95
C SER A 58 14.55 -13.41 7.24
N PHE A 59 15.15 -13.99 8.29
CA PHE A 59 15.33 -13.31 9.57
C PHE A 59 16.38 -12.21 9.46
N TYR A 60 17.54 -12.47 8.85
CA TYR A 60 18.58 -11.46 8.64
C TYR A 60 18.10 -10.32 7.75
N ALA A 61 17.39 -10.62 6.66
CA ALA A 61 16.78 -9.59 5.82
C ALA A 61 15.81 -8.71 6.63
N PHE A 62 14.93 -9.33 7.43
CA PHE A 62 14.03 -8.60 8.31
C PHE A 62 14.78 -7.70 9.29
N ILE A 63 15.80 -8.20 9.99
CA ILE A 63 16.55 -7.41 10.98
C ILE A 63 17.25 -6.23 10.31
N ILE A 64 17.91 -6.45 9.17
CA ILE A 64 18.56 -5.38 8.40
C ILE A 64 17.54 -4.31 8.01
N TRP A 65 16.43 -4.72 7.39
CA TRP A 65 15.38 -3.82 6.95
C TRP A 65 14.77 -3.05 8.11
N TYR A 66 14.33 -3.77 9.14
CA TYR A 66 13.64 -3.20 10.30
C TYR A 66 14.56 -2.24 11.05
N SER A 67 15.79 -2.64 11.39
CA SER A 67 16.69 -1.81 12.19
C SER A 67 17.11 -0.53 11.47
N ILE A 68 17.47 -0.61 10.18
CA ILE A 68 17.87 0.56 9.39
C ILE A 68 16.68 1.51 9.24
N LEU A 69 15.53 1.01 8.79
CA LEU A 69 14.36 1.85 8.54
C LEU A 69 13.84 2.45 9.86
N TYR A 70 13.78 1.67 10.95
CA TYR A 70 13.35 2.15 12.26
C TYR A 70 14.23 3.30 12.76
N PHE A 71 15.56 3.11 12.74
CA PHE A 71 16.49 4.10 13.25
C PHE A 71 16.34 5.43 12.51
N ILE A 72 16.25 5.38 11.18
CA ILE A 72 16.25 6.61 10.42
C ILE A 72 14.85 7.27 10.39
N LEU A 73 13.75 6.50 10.36
CA LEU A 73 12.41 7.05 10.56
C LEU A 73 12.25 7.70 11.95
N MET A 74 12.90 7.14 12.99
CA MET A 74 12.98 7.78 14.30
C MET A 74 13.68 9.13 14.24
N ILE A 75 14.79 9.26 13.50
CA ILE A 75 15.44 10.56 13.29
C ILE A 75 14.47 11.55 12.60
N GLY A 76 13.75 11.10 11.57
CA GLY A 76 12.75 11.92 10.88
C GLY A 76 11.66 12.43 11.83
N GLU A 77 11.17 11.60 12.74
CA GLU A 77 10.22 11.99 13.79
C GLU A 77 10.80 13.04 14.75
N LEU A 78 12.03 12.84 15.21
CA LEU A 78 12.69 13.81 16.08
C LEU A 78 12.87 15.16 15.40
N VAL A 79 13.23 15.18 14.11
CA VAL A 79 13.30 16.42 13.31
C VAL A 79 11.92 17.10 13.26
N VAL A 80 10.85 16.34 12.99
CA VAL A 80 9.48 16.88 13.01
C VAL A 80 9.14 17.48 14.37
N LEU A 81 9.44 16.79 15.48
CA LEU A 81 9.14 17.30 16.83
C LEU A 81 9.86 18.62 17.14
N THR A 82 11.07 18.81 16.61
CA THR A 82 11.83 20.07 16.78
C THR A 82 11.36 21.20 15.86
N THR A 83 10.69 20.87 14.75
CA THR A 83 10.30 21.83 13.71
C THR A 83 8.79 22.07 13.60
N ASP A 84 7.96 21.40 14.42
CA ASP A 84 6.50 21.39 14.29
C ASP A 84 5.87 22.78 14.46
N SER A 85 5.69 23.48 13.34
CA SER A 85 4.83 24.65 13.21
C SER A 85 3.39 24.18 12.98
N ARG A 86 2.56 24.06 14.03
CA ARG A 86 1.15 23.64 13.89
C ARG A 86 0.24 24.67 13.19
N SER A 87 0.78 25.59 12.40
CA SER A 87 0.05 26.72 11.80
C SER A 87 -0.78 26.37 10.56
N LEU A 88 -0.60 25.19 9.95
CA LEU A 88 -1.19 24.80 8.65
C LEU A 88 -2.70 25.06 8.49
N PHE A 89 -3.47 24.74 9.53
CA PHE A 89 -4.93 24.82 9.52
C PHE A 89 -5.48 25.96 10.36
N ILE A 90 -4.60 26.69 11.05
CA ILE A 90 -5.01 27.86 11.81
C ILE A 90 -5.43 28.90 10.78
N ASN A 91 -6.70 29.27 10.79
CA ASN A 91 -7.30 30.29 9.93
C ASN A 91 -7.25 29.99 8.42
N LYS A 92 -6.97 28.76 7.99
CA LYS A 92 -7.00 28.38 6.56
C LYS A 92 -8.07 27.33 6.28
N ARG A 93 -8.92 27.60 5.30
CA ARG A 93 -10.02 26.74 4.85
C ARG A 93 -9.86 26.42 3.37
N TYR A 94 -9.66 25.15 3.04
CA TYR A 94 -9.56 24.69 1.66
C TYR A 94 -10.94 24.28 1.15
N VAL A 95 -11.35 24.79 -0.02
CA VAL A 95 -12.63 24.45 -0.66
C VAL A 95 -12.35 23.86 -2.04
N CYS A 96 -12.86 22.66 -2.32
CA CYS A 96 -12.65 22.00 -3.60
C CYS A 96 -13.81 22.22 -4.59
N SER A 97 -13.53 21.97 -5.86
CA SER A 97 -14.51 22.06 -6.95
C SER A 97 -15.58 20.97 -6.89
N ARG A 98 -16.58 21.05 -7.79
CA ARG A 98 -17.73 20.14 -7.89
C ARG A 98 -17.35 18.83 -8.60
N TYR A 99 -16.47 18.03 -7.98
CA TYR A 99 -16.01 16.75 -8.52
C TYR A 99 -17.13 15.76 -8.87
N TRP A 100 -18.28 15.81 -8.20
CA TRP A 100 -19.42 14.92 -8.46
C TRP A 100 -19.90 14.96 -9.92
N ILE A 101 -19.68 16.07 -10.64
CA ILE A 101 -20.03 16.23 -12.06
C ILE A 101 -19.24 15.24 -12.94
N VAL A 102 -17.99 14.95 -12.59
CA VAL A 102 -17.10 14.04 -13.32
C VAL A 102 -17.15 12.63 -12.73
N VAL A 103 -17.17 12.54 -11.39
CA VAL A 103 -17.13 11.25 -10.70
C VAL A 103 -18.41 10.44 -10.95
N LEU A 104 -19.59 11.06 -10.97
CA LEU A 104 -20.84 10.32 -11.12
C LEU A 104 -20.99 9.63 -12.50
N PRO A 105 -20.75 10.31 -13.65
CA PRO A 105 -20.73 9.62 -14.94
C PRO A 105 -19.72 8.48 -15.02
N LEU A 106 -18.51 8.68 -14.46
CA LEU A 106 -17.48 7.64 -14.43
C LEU A 106 -17.89 6.45 -13.55
N SER A 107 -18.58 6.68 -12.43
CA SER A 107 -19.18 5.61 -11.62
C SER A 107 -20.22 4.83 -12.40
N LEU A 108 -21.10 5.49 -13.16
CA LEU A 108 -22.11 4.81 -13.98
C LEU A 108 -21.46 3.94 -15.06
N TYR A 109 -20.42 4.43 -15.73
CA TYR A 109 -19.66 3.63 -16.68
C TYR A 109 -18.96 2.45 -15.99
N SER A 110 -18.39 2.68 -14.80
CA SER A 110 -17.73 1.64 -14.03
C SER A 110 -18.70 0.49 -13.67
N VAL A 111 -19.98 0.79 -13.41
CA VAL A 111 -21.00 -0.26 -13.19
C VAL A 111 -21.18 -1.14 -14.43
N TRP A 112 -21.28 -0.52 -15.61
CA TRP A 112 -21.38 -1.25 -16.88
C TRP A 112 -20.14 -2.11 -17.15
N GLU A 113 -18.95 -1.55 -16.90
CA GLU A 113 -17.68 -2.25 -17.10
C GLU A 113 -17.55 -3.45 -16.15
N ILE A 114 -17.88 -3.28 -14.86
CA ILE A 114 -17.91 -4.37 -13.86
C ILE A 114 -18.87 -5.48 -14.30
N TYR A 115 -20.05 -5.13 -14.79
CA TYR A 115 -21.02 -6.12 -15.27
C TYR A 115 -20.47 -6.93 -16.45
N ASN A 116 -19.88 -6.25 -17.43
CA ASN A 116 -19.33 -6.89 -18.62
C ASN A 116 -18.12 -7.76 -18.32
N VAL A 117 -17.17 -7.28 -17.52
CA VAL A 117 -16.00 -8.07 -17.11
C VAL A 117 -16.43 -9.28 -16.29
N GLY A 118 -17.35 -9.10 -15.34
CA GLY A 118 -17.81 -10.18 -14.49
C GLY A 118 -18.55 -11.29 -15.25
N LYS A 119 -19.33 -10.95 -16.30
CA LYS A 119 -20.03 -11.94 -17.13
C LYS A 119 -19.24 -12.46 -18.34
N GLY A 120 -18.28 -11.68 -18.83
CA GLY A 120 -17.54 -11.95 -20.07
C GLY A 120 -16.28 -12.79 -19.86
N GLY A 121 -16.22 -13.59 -18.80
CA GLY A 121 -15.06 -14.42 -18.46
C GLY A 121 -15.43 -15.88 -18.19
N PRO A 122 -14.44 -16.78 -18.16
CA PRO A 122 -14.66 -18.23 -18.06
C PRO A 122 -15.04 -18.72 -16.65
N ALA A 123 -14.83 -17.91 -15.61
CA ALA A 123 -15.05 -18.28 -14.21
C ALA A 123 -16.34 -17.65 -13.64
N SER A 124 -16.51 -17.75 -12.31
CA SER A 124 -17.63 -17.10 -11.61
C SER A 124 -17.50 -15.57 -11.65
N PHE A 125 -18.62 -14.85 -11.48
CA PHE A 125 -18.67 -13.40 -11.66
C PHE A 125 -17.56 -12.65 -10.91
N PHE A 126 -17.41 -12.89 -9.61
CA PHE A 126 -16.42 -12.19 -8.79
C PHE A 126 -14.99 -12.68 -9.01
N LEU A 127 -14.81 -13.94 -9.40
CA LEU A 127 -13.49 -14.46 -9.76
C LEU A 127 -13.02 -13.85 -11.09
N ASN A 128 -13.89 -13.72 -12.09
CA ASN A 128 -13.61 -13.02 -13.35
C ASN A 128 -13.11 -11.59 -13.12
N LEU A 129 -13.78 -10.83 -12.24
CA LEU A 129 -13.33 -9.48 -11.86
C LEU A 129 -11.89 -9.47 -11.34
N ARG A 130 -11.53 -10.47 -10.52
CA ARG A 130 -10.18 -10.57 -9.96
C ARG A 130 -9.15 -10.98 -11.02
N LEU A 131 -9.46 -11.99 -11.83
CA LEU A 131 -8.56 -12.52 -12.86
C LEU A 131 -8.26 -11.47 -13.94
N ALA A 132 -9.27 -10.70 -14.35
CA ALA A 132 -9.12 -9.61 -15.32
C ALA A 132 -8.13 -8.51 -14.91
N ASN A 133 -7.85 -8.38 -13.60
CA ASN A 133 -6.92 -7.39 -13.05
C ASN A 133 -5.51 -7.95 -12.75
N ILE A 134 -5.31 -9.26 -12.82
CA ILE A 134 -4.02 -9.90 -12.48
C ILE A 134 -3.37 -10.55 -13.70
N ILE A 135 -4.17 -11.21 -14.54
CA ILE A 135 -3.64 -12.05 -15.61
C ILE A 135 -3.47 -11.20 -16.87
N ASP A 136 -2.25 -11.09 -17.37
CA ASP A 136 -1.91 -10.34 -18.58
C ASP A 136 -2.54 -10.96 -19.85
N ASP A 137 -2.62 -12.28 -19.92
CA ASP A 137 -3.24 -13.03 -21.03
C ASP A 137 -4.59 -13.64 -20.61
N TYR A 138 -5.46 -12.81 -20.02
CA TYR A 138 -6.78 -13.26 -19.60
C TYR A 138 -7.71 -13.39 -20.81
N ASP A 139 -8.30 -14.57 -20.99
CA ASP A 139 -9.20 -14.89 -22.12
C ASP A 139 -10.54 -14.13 -22.11
N GLY A 140 -10.89 -13.47 -21.01
CA GLY A 140 -12.13 -12.72 -20.86
C GLY A 140 -11.99 -11.21 -21.11
N VAL A 141 -13.11 -10.50 -20.98
CA VAL A 141 -13.14 -9.03 -21.07
C VAL A 141 -12.34 -8.41 -19.93
N LYS A 142 -11.49 -7.42 -20.24
CA LYS A 142 -10.66 -6.69 -19.27
C LYS A 142 -11.18 -5.29 -18.96
N PHE A 143 -10.77 -4.77 -17.79
CA PHE A 143 -10.98 -3.37 -17.43
C PHE A 143 -10.10 -2.44 -18.28
N THR A 144 -10.68 -1.33 -18.67
CA THR A 144 -10.06 -0.24 -19.43
C THR A 144 -10.16 1.06 -18.65
N LEU A 145 -11.37 1.50 -18.29
CA LEU A 145 -11.59 2.81 -17.69
C LEU A 145 -11.36 2.78 -16.18
N LEU A 146 -11.93 1.80 -15.48
CA LEU A 146 -11.86 1.70 -14.01
C LEU A 146 -10.41 1.77 -13.50
N THR A 147 -9.50 1.04 -14.14
CA THR A 147 -8.07 1.01 -13.80
C THR A 147 -7.34 2.25 -14.28
N ALA A 148 -7.67 2.79 -15.46
CA ALA A 148 -7.04 3.98 -16.00
C ALA A 148 -7.34 5.25 -15.18
N VAL A 149 -8.57 5.41 -14.68
CA VAL A 149 -8.96 6.59 -13.88
C VAL A 149 -8.58 6.48 -12.41
N TYR A 150 -8.04 5.34 -11.97
CA TYR A 150 -7.71 5.08 -10.56
C TYR A 150 -6.82 6.18 -9.93
N PRO A 151 -5.71 6.62 -10.55
CA PRO A 151 -4.87 7.67 -9.94
C PRO A 151 -5.62 8.99 -9.75
N VAL A 152 -6.46 9.38 -10.71
CA VAL A 152 -7.27 10.62 -10.63
C VAL A 152 -8.30 10.51 -9.50
N MET A 153 -8.96 9.35 -9.38
CA MET A 153 -10.00 9.15 -8.38
C MET A 153 -9.45 9.06 -6.96
N VAL A 154 -8.31 8.40 -6.76
CA VAL A 154 -7.63 8.38 -5.46
C VAL A 154 -7.15 9.79 -5.08
N ALA A 155 -6.65 10.58 -6.03
CA ALA A 155 -6.29 11.97 -5.79
C ALA A 155 -7.51 12.84 -5.42
N ILE A 156 -8.64 12.69 -6.13
CA ILE A 156 -9.91 13.35 -5.79
C ILE A 156 -10.36 12.95 -4.39
N PHE A 157 -10.29 11.67 -4.04
CA PHE A 157 -10.65 11.17 -2.72
C PHE A 157 -9.80 11.81 -1.62
N ALA A 158 -8.47 11.80 -1.78
CA ALA A 158 -7.56 12.42 -0.82
C ALA A 158 -7.88 13.92 -0.63
N ILE A 159 -8.13 14.65 -1.72
CA ILE A 159 -8.52 16.06 -1.66
C ILE A 159 -9.87 16.23 -0.95
N VAL A 160 -10.85 15.37 -1.21
CA VAL A 160 -12.18 15.39 -0.56
C VAL A 160 -12.09 15.08 0.94
N CYS A 161 -11.11 14.28 1.38
CA CYS A 161 -10.85 14.03 2.79
C CYS A 161 -10.31 15.27 3.52
N LEU A 162 -9.52 16.10 2.83
CA LEU A 162 -8.88 17.28 3.40
C LEU A 162 -9.73 18.56 3.29
N ALA A 163 -10.36 18.78 2.13
CA ALA A 163 -11.03 20.03 1.79
C ALA A 163 -12.51 20.03 2.20
N ASP A 164 -13.00 21.22 2.51
CA ASP A 164 -14.42 21.47 2.67
C ASP A 164 -15.16 21.34 1.34
N THR A 165 -16.23 20.57 1.38
CA THR A 165 -16.85 20.07 0.17
C THR A 165 -18.31 19.71 0.38
N THR A 166 -19.04 19.57 -0.73
CA THR A 166 -20.46 19.22 -0.71
C THR A 166 -20.69 17.76 -0.35
N LYS A 167 -21.86 17.45 0.24
CA LYS A 167 -22.28 16.05 0.47
C LYS A 167 -22.27 15.23 -0.83
N LYS A 168 -22.61 15.85 -1.97
CA LYS A 168 -22.59 15.23 -3.31
C LYS A 168 -21.19 14.71 -3.67
N ASN A 169 -20.14 15.51 -3.47
CA ASN A 169 -18.75 15.08 -3.71
C ASN A 169 -18.38 13.88 -2.84
N LYS A 170 -18.74 13.91 -1.55
CA LYS A 170 -18.45 12.82 -0.60
C LYS A 170 -19.13 11.51 -1.02
N TYR A 171 -20.42 11.56 -1.34
CA TYR A 171 -21.15 10.36 -1.74
C TYR A 171 -20.76 9.87 -3.14
N SER A 172 -20.47 10.75 -4.09
CA SER A 172 -20.05 10.33 -5.43
C SER A 172 -18.71 9.61 -5.41
N ILE A 173 -17.73 10.12 -4.64
CA ILE A 173 -16.42 9.48 -4.55
C ILE A 173 -16.48 8.19 -3.73
N LEU A 174 -17.29 8.16 -2.66
CA LEU A 174 -17.50 6.93 -1.89
C LEU A 174 -18.13 5.83 -2.76
N LEU A 175 -19.11 6.18 -3.60
CA LEU A 175 -19.69 5.25 -4.57
C LEU A 175 -18.61 4.70 -5.51
N TRP A 176 -17.77 5.58 -6.08
CA TRP A 176 -16.70 5.13 -6.98
C TRP A 176 -15.70 4.20 -6.28
N ILE A 177 -15.32 4.51 -5.02
CA ILE A 177 -14.43 3.64 -4.23
C ILE A 177 -15.06 2.27 -3.99
N LEU A 178 -16.35 2.22 -3.64
CA LEU A 178 -17.07 0.95 -3.46
C LEU A 178 -17.10 0.15 -4.77
N LEU A 179 -17.34 0.81 -5.91
CA LEU A 179 -17.26 0.17 -7.23
C LEU A 179 -15.84 -0.31 -7.53
N CYS A 180 -14.81 0.44 -7.16
CA CYS A 180 -13.41 0.01 -7.32
C CYS A 180 -13.09 -1.21 -6.44
N CYS A 181 -13.60 -1.28 -5.21
CA CYS A 181 -13.46 -2.45 -4.35
C CYS A 181 -14.11 -3.69 -4.97
N ILE A 182 -15.34 -3.54 -5.50
CA ILE A 182 -16.07 -4.63 -6.16
C ILE A 182 -15.37 -5.02 -7.46
N GLY A 183 -15.04 -4.06 -8.32
CA GLY A 183 -14.49 -4.30 -9.65
C GLY A 183 -13.09 -4.89 -9.65
N THR A 184 -12.24 -4.51 -8.70
CA THR A 184 -10.88 -5.08 -8.60
C THR A 184 -10.85 -6.39 -7.82
N MET A 185 -11.83 -6.60 -6.94
CA MET A 185 -11.81 -7.63 -5.90
C MET A 185 -10.49 -7.69 -5.13
N GLY A 186 -9.77 -6.57 -5.07
CA GLY A 186 -8.44 -6.46 -4.49
C GLY A 186 -8.49 -5.99 -3.05
N LYS A 187 -7.69 -6.63 -2.17
CA LYS A 187 -7.59 -6.23 -0.76
C LYS A 187 -7.06 -4.80 -0.60
N PHE A 188 -6.14 -4.40 -1.48
CA PHE A 188 -5.60 -3.03 -1.53
C PHE A 188 -6.66 -1.98 -1.83
N ALA A 189 -7.71 -2.31 -2.58
CA ALA A 189 -8.79 -1.36 -2.88
C ALA A 189 -9.57 -0.96 -1.62
N ILE A 190 -9.62 -1.83 -0.60
CA ILE A 190 -10.20 -1.49 0.71
C ILE A 190 -9.19 -0.75 1.59
N VAL A 191 -7.97 -1.29 1.73
CA VAL A 191 -6.98 -0.79 2.70
C VAL A 191 -6.55 0.65 2.35
N THR A 192 -6.34 0.93 1.06
CA THR A 192 -5.84 2.22 0.57
C THR A 192 -6.71 3.42 0.99
N PRO A 193 -8.02 3.49 0.65
CA PRO A 193 -8.85 4.63 1.01
C PRO A 193 -9.03 4.80 2.53
N ILE A 194 -9.04 3.69 3.29
CA ILE A 194 -9.14 3.74 4.75
C ILE A 194 -7.89 4.38 5.35
N LEU A 195 -6.70 3.93 4.95
CA LEU A 195 -5.45 4.50 5.45
C LEU A 195 -5.29 5.96 5.04
N ILE A 196 -5.55 6.32 3.78
CA ILE A 196 -5.54 7.72 3.32
C ILE A 196 -6.43 8.58 4.21
N TYR A 197 -7.68 8.13 4.47
CA TYR A 197 -8.60 8.86 5.32
C TYR A 197 -8.08 9.01 6.76
N LEU A 198 -7.54 7.94 7.35
CA LEU A 198 -7.01 7.96 8.71
C LEU A 198 -5.80 8.89 8.84
N ILE A 199 -4.86 8.85 7.88
CA ILE A 199 -3.67 9.70 7.85
C ILE A 199 -4.08 11.17 7.77
N ILE A 200 -4.89 11.54 6.78
CA ILE A 200 -5.35 12.93 6.60
C ILE A 200 -6.11 13.40 7.85
N ARG A 201 -6.96 12.55 8.42
CA ARG A 201 -7.73 12.88 9.62
C ARG A 201 -6.84 13.08 10.84
N GLU A 202 -5.83 12.24 11.05
CA GLU A 202 -4.92 12.40 12.18
C GLU A 202 -4.13 13.71 12.08
N MET A 203 -3.64 14.03 10.89
CA MET A 203 -2.85 15.25 10.65
C MET A 203 -3.66 16.54 10.71
N THR A 204 -4.99 16.48 10.57
CA THR A 204 -5.89 17.64 10.56
C THR A 204 -6.63 17.84 11.89
N VAL A 205 -7.25 16.79 12.41
CA VAL A 205 -8.19 16.85 13.55
C VAL A 205 -7.83 15.86 14.67
N GLY A 206 -6.95 14.91 14.39
CA GLY A 206 -6.62 13.80 15.29
C GLY A 206 -7.57 12.61 15.18
N LEU A 207 -7.14 11.46 15.71
CA LEU A 207 -7.90 10.21 15.69
C LEU A 207 -8.56 9.91 17.02
N ASN A 208 -9.78 9.36 16.94
CA ASN A 208 -10.44 8.77 18.09
C ASN A 208 -10.04 7.29 18.20
N LYS A 209 -9.14 6.99 19.15
CA LYS A 209 -8.57 5.64 19.37
C LYS A 209 -9.65 4.57 19.61
N ARG A 210 -10.74 4.90 20.32
CA ARG A 210 -11.86 3.97 20.56
C ARG A 210 -12.59 3.61 19.26
N LYS A 211 -12.82 4.59 18.38
CA LYS A 211 -13.45 4.33 17.07
C LYS A 211 -12.54 3.50 16.18
N LEU A 212 -11.23 3.72 16.23
CA LEU A 212 -10.26 2.93 15.47
C LEU A 212 -10.26 1.45 15.91
N PHE A 213 -10.27 1.20 17.23
CA PHE A 213 -10.36 -0.14 17.79
C PHE A 213 -11.63 -0.89 17.34
N LEU A 214 -12.77 -0.19 17.27
CA LEU A 214 -14.02 -0.76 16.77
C LEU A 214 -14.03 -0.96 15.24
N LEU A 215 -13.31 -0.14 14.49
CA LEU A 215 -13.26 -0.21 13.02
C LEU A 215 -12.35 -1.35 12.54
N ALA A 216 -11.24 -1.63 13.23
CA ALA A 216 -10.30 -2.67 12.87
C ALA A 216 -10.94 -4.05 12.58
N PRO A 217 -11.79 -4.64 13.46
CA PRO A 217 -12.41 -5.93 13.17
C PRO A 217 -13.36 -5.87 11.98
N ILE A 218 -14.07 -4.75 11.76
CA ILE A 218 -14.97 -4.57 10.61
C ILE A 218 -14.18 -4.63 9.30
N ILE A 219 -13.01 -3.98 9.26
CA ILE A 219 -12.12 -3.99 8.09
C ILE A 219 -11.63 -5.42 7.82
N THR A 220 -11.15 -6.11 8.86
CA THR A 220 -10.67 -7.50 8.74
C THR A 220 -11.77 -8.42 8.21
N VAL A 221 -12.98 -8.35 8.77
CA VAL A 221 -14.13 -9.13 8.29
C VAL A 221 -14.47 -8.79 6.84
N THR A 222 -14.46 -7.52 6.45
CA THR A 222 -14.76 -7.12 5.07
C THR A 222 -13.72 -7.67 4.08
N ILE A 223 -12.43 -7.63 4.44
CA ILE A 223 -11.34 -8.20 3.62
C ILE A 223 -11.51 -9.72 3.48
N LEU A 224 -11.84 -10.42 4.57
CA LEU A 224 -12.08 -11.86 4.55
C LEU A 224 -13.31 -12.21 3.70
N LEU A 225 -14.41 -11.46 3.83
CA LEU A 225 -15.61 -11.66 3.00
C LEU A 225 -15.31 -11.50 1.51
N LEU A 226 -14.56 -10.47 1.11
CA LEU A 226 -14.15 -10.33 -0.30
C LEU A 226 -13.31 -11.51 -0.78
N HIS A 227 -12.47 -12.08 0.08
CA HIS A 227 -11.66 -13.25 -0.27
C HIS A 227 -12.53 -14.49 -0.49
N PHE A 228 -13.43 -14.81 0.44
CA PHE A 228 -14.26 -16.01 0.36
C PHE A 228 -15.34 -15.93 -0.72
N ILE A 229 -15.91 -14.75 -0.99
CA ILE A 229 -16.94 -14.57 -2.04
C ILE A 229 -16.40 -14.86 -3.45
N ARG A 230 -15.11 -14.61 -3.70
CA ARG A 230 -14.46 -14.83 -5.00
C ARG A 230 -13.71 -16.17 -5.10
N MET A 231 -13.70 -16.95 -4.02
CA MET A 231 -12.97 -18.21 -3.94
C MET A 231 -13.51 -19.20 -4.98
N SER A 232 -12.63 -19.98 -5.61
CA SER A 232 -13.06 -21.05 -6.51
C SER A 232 -13.67 -22.19 -5.68
N SER A 233 -14.53 -23.01 -6.30
CA SER A 233 -15.19 -24.13 -5.63
C SER A 233 -14.25 -25.25 -5.17
N GLU A 234 -13.03 -25.27 -5.68
CA GLU A 234 -12.00 -26.27 -5.38
C GLU A 234 -11.05 -25.83 -4.25
N ASP A 235 -11.14 -24.59 -3.79
CA ASP A 235 -10.26 -24.03 -2.77
C ASP A 235 -10.86 -24.21 -1.36
N ASN A 236 -10.08 -24.81 -0.45
CA ASN A 236 -10.47 -25.14 0.92
C ASN A 236 -9.80 -24.22 1.96
N ALA A 237 -9.47 -22.98 1.56
CA ALA A 237 -8.81 -22.02 2.44
C ALA A 237 -9.59 -21.77 3.74
N THR A 238 -8.89 -21.81 4.87
CA THR A 238 -9.39 -21.39 6.18
C THR A 238 -8.99 -19.94 6.48
N VAL A 239 -9.64 -19.27 7.44
CA VAL A 239 -9.26 -17.91 7.86
C VAL A 239 -7.79 -17.83 8.28
N SER A 240 -7.28 -18.83 9.02
CA SER A 240 -5.87 -18.93 9.41
C SER A 240 -4.96 -18.94 8.17
N SER A 241 -5.25 -19.84 7.22
CA SER A 241 -4.45 -19.97 5.99
C SER A 241 -4.46 -18.68 5.17
N VAL A 242 -5.59 -17.97 5.06
CA VAL A 242 -5.68 -16.71 4.33
C VAL A 242 -4.88 -15.61 5.01
N LEU A 243 -4.97 -15.47 6.33
CA LEU A 243 -4.17 -14.48 7.04
C LEU A 243 -2.68 -14.82 6.95
N GLY A 244 -2.33 -16.09 7.14
CA GLY A 244 -0.97 -16.61 7.02
C GLY A 244 -0.36 -16.32 5.64
N VAL A 245 -1.05 -16.68 4.56
CA VAL A 245 -0.54 -16.53 3.17
C VAL A 245 -0.27 -15.09 2.78
N TYR A 246 -1.06 -14.13 3.29
CA TYR A 246 -0.97 -12.75 2.82
C TYR A 246 -0.28 -11.80 3.81
N ILE A 247 -0.05 -12.22 5.05
CA ILE A 247 0.59 -11.40 6.08
C ILE A 247 1.93 -12.00 6.49
N TYR A 248 1.99 -13.32 6.73
CA TYR A 248 3.16 -13.97 7.31
C TYR A 248 4.06 -14.66 6.27
N SER A 249 3.47 -15.43 5.35
CA SER A 249 4.20 -16.17 4.34
C SER A 249 5.05 -15.32 3.37
N PRO A 250 4.73 -14.04 3.04
CA PRO A 250 5.59 -13.24 2.17
C PRO A 250 7.01 -13.09 2.71
N LEU A 251 7.17 -13.08 4.04
CA LEU A 251 8.49 -13.00 4.68
C LEU A 251 9.24 -14.33 4.59
N LEU A 252 8.53 -15.45 4.72
CA LEU A 252 9.09 -16.80 4.52
C LEU A 252 9.47 -17.05 3.05
N ALA A 253 8.65 -16.57 2.13
CA ALA A 253 8.81 -16.72 0.69
C ALA A 253 10.11 -16.09 0.17
N LEU A 254 10.67 -15.10 0.87
CA LEU A 254 11.97 -14.50 0.56
C LEU A 254 13.09 -15.56 0.43
N SER A 255 13.07 -16.58 1.30
CA SER A 255 14.04 -17.69 1.28
C SER A 255 13.94 -18.64 0.10
N LYS A 256 12.85 -18.53 -0.67
CA LYS A 256 12.62 -19.32 -1.90
C LYS A 256 13.06 -18.57 -3.15
N LEU A 257 13.41 -17.29 -3.03
CA LEU A 257 13.93 -16.52 -4.13
C LEU A 257 15.40 -16.87 -4.36
N SER A 258 15.82 -16.91 -5.62
CA SER A 258 17.24 -16.98 -5.95
C SER A 258 17.93 -15.70 -5.48
N GLU A 259 19.05 -15.83 -4.78
CA GLU A 259 19.79 -14.69 -4.20
C GLU A 259 20.44 -13.79 -5.26
N LEU A 260 20.54 -14.26 -6.50
CA LEU A 260 21.05 -13.55 -7.65
C LEU A 260 20.27 -14.02 -8.88
N ASP A 261 19.83 -13.08 -9.71
CA ASP A 261 19.21 -13.42 -10.99
C ASP A 261 20.19 -14.17 -11.90
N SER A 262 19.72 -15.27 -12.47
CA SER A 262 20.50 -16.14 -13.35
C SER A 262 20.63 -15.59 -14.77
N SER A 263 19.87 -14.53 -15.12
CA SER A 263 19.93 -13.90 -16.45
C SER A 263 21.19 -13.06 -16.68
N GLY A 264 21.90 -12.65 -15.62
CA GLY A 264 23.14 -11.87 -15.68
C GLY A 264 22.94 -10.36 -15.74
N ASP A 265 21.71 -9.86 -15.90
CA ASP A 265 21.40 -8.43 -15.86
C ASP A 265 21.21 -7.96 -14.42
N SER A 266 22.15 -7.15 -13.92
CA SER A 266 22.09 -6.63 -12.55
C SER A 266 21.00 -5.55 -12.40
N GLY A 267 20.17 -5.68 -11.37
CA GLY A 267 19.23 -4.62 -11.00
C GLY A 267 17.88 -4.67 -11.74
N ILE A 268 17.51 -5.78 -12.38
CA ILE A 268 16.28 -5.89 -13.17
C ILE A 268 15.01 -5.71 -12.34
N TYR A 269 15.04 -6.10 -11.06
CA TYR A 269 13.90 -5.95 -10.15
C TYR A 269 13.86 -4.55 -9.51
N THR A 270 15.01 -4.08 -9.02
CA THR A 270 15.20 -2.79 -8.33
C THR A 270 15.07 -1.62 -9.28
N PHE A 271 15.57 -1.73 -10.51
CA PHE A 271 15.52 -0.68 -11.53
C PHE A 271 14.50 -0.97 -12.62
N ARG A 272 13.51 -1.82 -12.35
CA ARG A 272 12.45 -2.24 -13.28
C ARG A 272 11.87 -1.10 -14.12
N PHE A 273 11.62 0.07 -13.51
CA PHE A 273 11.08 1.23 -14.23
C PHE A 273 12.02 1.74 -15.33
N ILE A 274 13.33 1.74 -15.06
CA ILE A 274 14.37 2.13 -16.02
C ILE A 274 14.40 1.11 -17.18
N PHE A 275 14.40 -0.19 -16.86
CA PHE A 275 14.32 -1.25 -17.87
C PHE A 275 13.05 -1.12 -18.74
N ALA A 276 11.89 -0.80 -18.15
CA ALA A 276 10.66 -0.59 -18.89
C ALA A 276 10.75 0.60 -19.87
N ILE A 277 11.45 1.68 -19.50
CA ILE A 277 11.69 2.82 -20.40
C ILE A 277 12.64 2.40 -21.52
N LEU A 278 13.78 1.79 -21.19
CA LEU A 278 14.80 1.41 -22.16
C LEU A 278 14.25 0.42 -23.19
N TYR A 279 13.51 -0.59 -22.73
CA TYR A 279 12.84 -1.57 -23.59
C TYR A 279 11.83 -0.88 -24.53
N LYS A 280 10.99 0.00 -23.99
CA LYS A 280 9.99 0.73 -24.80
C LYS A 280 10.62 1.67 -25.83
N LEU A 281 11.79 2.23 -25.55
CA LEU A 281 12.55 3.06 -26.49
C LEU A 281 13.37 2.25 -27.49
N GLY A 282 13.39 0.91 -27.39
CA GLY A 282 14.23 0.05 -28.21
C GLY A 282 15.73 0.17 -27.88
N LEU A 283 16.07 0.70 -26.70
CA LEU A 283 17.45 0.87 -26.21
C LEU A 283 17.94 -0.34 -25.40
N SER A 284 17.06 -1.26 -25.03
CA SER A 284 17.40 -2.53 -24.38
C SER A 284 16.54 -3.66 -24.97
N SER A 285 17.13 -4.84 -25.12
CA SER A 285 16.40 -6.08 -25.46
C SER A 285 15.80 -6.78 -24.23
N THR A 286 16.19 -6.38 -23.03
CA THR A 286 15.72 -6.97 -21.77
C THR A 286 14.32 -6.45 -21.46
N GLU A 287 13.34 -7.35 -21.48
CA GLU A 287 11.96 -7.02 -21.11
C GLU A 287 11.88 -6.72 -19.61
N PRO A 288 11.12 -5.70 -19.17
CA PRO A 288 10.93 -5.46 -17.75
C PRO A 288 10.23 -6.64 -17.08
N VAL A 289 10.76 -7.08 -15.94
CA VAL A 289 10.15 -8.13 -15.12
C VAL A 289 8.67 -7.86 -14.82
N LYS A 290 7.86 -8.91 -14.68
CA LYS A 290 6.45 -8.76 -14.31
C LYS A 290 6.31 -8.19 -12.90
N THR A 291 5.29 -7.37 -12.65
CA THR A 291 5.00 -6.83 -11.30
C THR A 291 4.37 -7.86 -10.38
N ILE A 292 3.70 -8.87 -10.96
CA ILE A 292 3.13 -9.99 -10.23
C ILE A 292 4.05 -11.17 -10.46
N MET A 293 4.62 -11.65 -9.36
CA MET A 293 5.60 -12.74 -9.38
C MET A 293 4.92 -14.09 -9.56
N GLU A 294 5.72 -15.09 -9.89
CA GLU A 294 5.29 -16.48 -9.91
C GLU A 294 5.05 -17.00 -8.48
N TYR A 295 4.22 -18.04 -8.37
CA TYR A 295 3.93 -18.67 -7.09
C TYR A 295 5.13 -19.49 -6.60
N VAL A 296 5.51 -19.29 -5.35
CA VAL A 296 6.46 -20.16 -4.64
C VAL A 296 5.74 -20.95 -3.55
N ASN A 297 6.19 -22.18 -3.32
CA ASN A 297 5.59 -23.02 -2.30
C ASN A 297 6.22 -22.78 -0.92
N VAL A 298 5.43 -22.22 -0.01
CA VAL A 298 5.73 -22.11 1.41
C VAL A 298 4.50 -22.59 2.18
N PRO A 299 4.49 -23.87 2.56
CA PRO A 299 3.53 -24.96 2.26
C PRO A 299 2.21 -24.67 1.53
N VAL A 300 1.74 -23.42 1.55
CA VAL A 300 0.65 -22.92 0.71
C VAL A 300 1.26 -21.99 -0.35
N PRO A 301 0.92 -22.17 -1.64
CA PRO A 301 1.46 -21.31 -2.70
C PRO A 301 1.18 -19.83 -2.45
N THR A 302 2.20 -19.00 -2.60
CA THR A 302 2.09 -17.54 -2.52
C THR A 302 2.86 -16.87 -3.64
N ASN A 303 2.33 -15.77 -4.16
CA ASN A 303 2.97 -14.94 -5.17
C ASN A 303 3.17 -13.49 -4.69
N VAL A 304 3.02 -13.29 -3.38
CA VAL A 304 3.22 -12.01 -2.71
C VAL A 304 4.48 -12.08 -1.89
N PHE A 305 5.25 -11.00 -1.92
CA PHE A 305 6.55 -10.93 -1.29
C PHE A 305 6.69 -9.59 -0.58
N THR A 306 7.46 -9.55 0.49
CA THR A 306 7.69 -8.29 1.19
C THR A 306 8.35 -7.23 0.30
N VAL A 307 8.33 -6.00 0.76
CA VAL A 307 9.04 -4.85 0.21
C VAL A 307 10.53 -5.10 -0.09
N MET A 308 11.14 -6.07 0.59
CA MET A 308 12.55 -6.42 0.44
C MET A 308 12.86 -7.17 -0.86
N GLN A 309 11.85 -7.76 -1.51
CA GLN A 309 12.03 -8.69 -2.63
C GLN A 309 12.91 -8.16 -3.77
N PRO A 310 12.64 -6.99 -4.38
CA PRO A 310 13.40 -6.60 -5.57
C PRO A 310 14.87 -6.35 -5.22
N PHE A 311 15.13 -5.79 -4.05
CA PHE A 311 16.49 -5.54 -3.59
C PHE A 311 17.22 -6.84 -3.24
N PHE A 312 16.53 -7.78 -2.61
CA PHE A 312 17.10 -9.07 -2.25
C PHE A 312 17.45 -9.91 -3.48
N GLN A 313 16.62 -9.92 -4.53
CA GLN A 313 16.91 -10.72 -5.72
C GLN A 313 18.05 -10.14 -6.57
N ASP A 314 18.24 -8.83 -6.58
CA ASP A 314 19.33 -8.22 -7.34
C ASP A 314 20.65 -8.20 -6.57
N TYR A 315 20.61 -8.02 -5.24
CA TYR A 315 21.82 -7.73 -4.45
C TYR A 315 21.82 -8.40 -3.06
N SER A 316 21.00 -9.42 -2.83
CA SER A 316 20.89 -10.16 -1.56
C SER A 316 20.70 -9.20 -0.36
N LEU A 317 21.30 -9.51 0.79
CA LEU A 317 21.17 -8.72 2.02
C LEU A 317 21.74 -7.29 1.89
N TYR A 318 22.72 -7.05 1.02
CA TYR A 318 23.22 -5.70 0.73
C TYR A 318 22.16 -4.86 0.03
N GLY A 319 21.41 -5.47 -0.90
CA GLY A 319 20.24 -4.85 -1.49
C GLY A 319 19.21 -4.48 -0.46
N VAL A 320 18.89 -5.38 0.48
CA VAL A 320 17.92 -5.10 1.54
C VAL A 320 18.34 -3.87 2.37
N ALA A 321 19.62 -3.75 2.71
CA ALA A 321 20.15 -2.57 3.40
C ALA A 321 20.01 -1.29 2.55
N PHE A 322 20.37 -1.35 1.27
CA PHE A 322 20.21 -0.23 0.33
C PHE A 322 18.75 0.19 0.19
N GLY A 323 17.84 -0.78 0.00
CA GLY A 323 16.41 -0.54 -0.12
C GLY A 323 15.84 0.11 1.13
N ALA A 324 16.27 -0.31 2.32
CA ALA A 324 15.85 0.30 3.58
C ALA A 324 16.27 1.78 3.66
N MET A 325 17.51 2.12 3.30
CA MET A 325 17.97 3.51 3.25
C MET A 325 17.17 4.33 2.22
N PHE A 326 16.98 3.80 1.01
CA PHE A 326 16.24 4.49 -0.05
C PHE A 326 14.79 4.78 0.35
N TYR A 327 14.11 3.79 0.92
CA TYR A 327 12.74 3.91 1.39
C TYR A 327 12.59 4.99 2.46
N GLU A 328 13.51 5.03 3.41
CA GLU A 328 13.45 6.04 4.46
C GLU A 328 13.56 7.45 3.88
N VAL A 329 14.57 7.74 3.06
CA VAL A 329 14.77 9.10 2.54
C VAL A 329 13.48 9.63 1.91
N ILE A 330 12.74 8.80 1.20
CA ILE A 330 11.46 9.17 0.60
C ILE A 330 10.39 9.40 1.68
N TYR A 331 10.15 8.43 2.56
CA TYR A 331 9.05 8.52 3.53
C TYR A 331 9.29 9.57 4.61
N ALA A 332 10.51 9.68 5.13
CA ALA A 332 10.88 10.70 6.11
C ALA A 332 10.80 12.11 5.50
N SER A 333 11.37 12.32 4.29
CA SER A 333 11.34 13.65 3.65
C SER A 333 9.92 14.10 3.36
N VAL A 334 9.10 13.23 2.77
CA VAL A 334 7.70 13.55 2.45
C VAL A 334 6.89 13.81 3.72
N TYR A 335 7.15 13.04 4.78
CA TYR A 335 6.50 13.25 6.07
C TYR A 335 6.90 14.57 6.73
N ILE A 336 8.20 14.91 6.75
CA ILE A 336 8.70 16.20 7.24
C ILE A 336 8.02 17.34 6.49
N CYS A 337 7.98 17.30 5.14
CA CYS A 337 7.29 18.31 4.34
C CYS A 337 5.78 18.36 4.62
N ALA A 338 5.15 17.21 4.87
CA ALA A 338 3.73 17.13 5.23
C ALA A 338 3.42 17.77 6.60
N ARG A 339 4.41 17.81 7.50
CA ARG A 339 4.32 18.44 8.82
C ARG A 339 4.72 19.92 8.80
N GLN A 340 5.52 20.35 7.81
CA GLN A 340 5.95 21.73 7.60
C GLN A 340 5.00 22.54 6.70
N ASP A 341 3.72 22.57 7.06
CA ASP A 341 2.74 23.48 6.46
C ASP A 341 2.36 23.30 4.97
N SER A 342 2.64 22.14 4.35
CA SER A 342 2.25 21.86 2.95
C SER A 342 1.06 20.88 2.82
N PRO A 343 -0.14 21.35 2.42
CA PRO A 343 -1.29 20.48 2.15
C PRO A 343 -1.01 19.45 1.05
N VAL A 344 -0.25 19.82 0.03
CA VAL A 344 0.08 18.93 -1.08
C VAL A 344 1.00 17.82 -0.60
N ALA A 345 2.02 18.15 0.21
CA ALA A 345 2.90 17.15 0.80
C ALA A 345 2.13 16.20 1.73
N MET A 346 1.14 16.71 2.48
CA MET A 346 0.23 15.86 3.28
C MET A 346 -0.57 14.88 2.42
N LEU A 347 -1.12 15.33 1.29
CA LEU A 347 -1.85 14.45 0.38
C LEU A 347 -0.92 13.40 -0.24
N ILE A 348 0.29 13.79 -0.65
CA ILE A 348 1.31 12.88 -1.19
C ILE A 348 1.73 11.86 -0.13
N TYR A 349 1.99 12.30 1.10
CA TYR A 349 2.28 11.43 2.23
C TYR A 349 1.18 10.40 2.45
N ALA A 350 -0.08 10.86 2.51
CA ALA A 350 -1.23 10.01 2.79
C ALA A 350 -1.39 8.88 1.77
N VAL A 351 -1.11 9.14 0.50
CA VAL A 351 -1.20 8.11 -0.55
C VAL A 351 0.01 7.17 -0.56
N LEU A 352 1.23 7.69 -0.37
CA LEU A 352 2.45 6.87 -0.40
C LEU A 352 2.58 5.99 0.85
N ALA A 353 2.16 6.48 2.01
CA ALA A 353 2.30 5.78 3.30
C ALA A 353 1.49 4.47 3.37
N VAL A 354 0.52 4.28 2.47
CA VAL A 354 -0.16 2.99 2.27
C VAL A 354 0.85 1.90 1.94
N GLY A 355 1.84 2.20 1.09
CA GLY A 355 2.92 1.28 0.73
C GLY A 355 3.83 0.93 1.91
N LEU A 356 4.03 1.86 2.83
CA LEU A 356 4.81 1.62 4.04
C LEU A 356 4.09 0.65 5.00
N PHE A 357 2.79 0.84 5.22
CA PHE A 357 1.99 -0.07 6.05
C PHE A 357 1.87 -1.46 5.42
N THR A 358 1.77 -1.54 4.09
CA THR A 358 1.63 -2.81 3.36
C THR A 358 2.96 -3.42 2.93
N SER A 359 4.07 -2.94 3.49
CA SER A 359 5.44 -3.41 3.18
C SER A 359 5.66 -4.90 3.46
N PHE A 360 4.84 -5.51 4.31
CA PHE A 360 4.87 -6.97 4.52
C PHE A 360 4.29 -7.76 3.36
N PHE A 361 3.50 -7.16 2.48
CA PHE A 361 2.75 -7.84 1.42
C PHE A 361 3.34 -7.63 0.03
N ALA A 362 3.84 -6.41 -0.26
CA ALA A 362 4.37 -6.05 -1.56
C ALA A 362 5.37 -4.90 -1.46
N GLU A 363 6.34 -4.88 -2.37
CA GLU A 363 6.99 -3.64 -2.77
C GLU A 363 6.00 -2.84 -3.64
N THR A 364 5.74 -1.59 -3.26
CA THR A 364 4.74 -0.76 -3.94
C THR A 364 5.27 0.62 -4.32
N LEU A 365 6.54 0.93 -4.03
CA LEU A 365 7.10 2.25 -4.29
C LEU A 365 7.80 2.28 -5.66
N ILE A 366 8.74 1.37 -5.87
CA ILE A 366 9.64 1.27 -7.03
C ILE A 366 9.01 0.43 -8.13
N THR A 367 8.51 -0.77 -7.81
CA THR A 367 7.86 -1.65 -8.79
C THR A 367 6.65 -0.97 -9.44
N ASN A 368 5.94 -0.15 -8.66
CA ASN A 368 4.82 0.68 -9.07
C ASN A 368 5.17 2.17 -9.24
N PHE A 369 6.45 2.51 -9.48
CA PHE A 369 6.93 3.89 -9.58
C PHE A 369 6.12 4.74 -10.56
N SER A 370 5.81 4.20 -11.75
CA SER A 370 4.96 4.89 -12.74
C SER A 370 3.56 5.22 -12.19
N GLY A 371 2.96 4.30 -11.44
CA GLY A 371 1.65 4.49 -10.80
C GLY A 371 1.70 5.58 -9.72
N ASN A 372 2.72 5.54 -8.85
CA ASN A 372 2.95 6.55 -7.82
C ASN A 372 3.19 7.94 -8.43
N MET A 373 4.01 8.02 -9.48
CA MET A 373 4.25 9.27 -10.21
C MET A 373 2.98 9.84 -10.81
N LYS A 374 2.15 9.02 -11.47
CA LYS A 374 0.84 9.45 -12.00
C LYS A 374 -0.05 10.00 -10.89
N LEU A 375 -0.08 9.34 -9.73
CA LEU A 375 -0.88 9.76 -8.59
C LEU A 375 -0.41 11.10 -8.02
N ILE A 376 0.90 11.29 -7.84
CA ILE A 376 1.50 12.55 -7.38
C ILE A 376 1.19 13.68 -8.36
N ILE A 377 1.34 13.45 -9.67
CA ILE A 377 1.00 14.41 -10.72
C ILE A 377 -0.49 14.78 -10.66
N CYS A 378 -1.38 13.79 -10.49
CA CYS A 378 -2.81 14.03 -10.36
C CYS A 378 -3.13 14.88 -9.12
N ILE A 379 -2.52 14.60 -7.97
CA ILE A 379 -2.68 15.41 -6.76
C ILE A 379 -2.25 16.85 -7.02
N TYR A 380 -1.07 17.05 -7.61
CA TYR A 380 -0.55 18.39 -7.88
C TYR A 380 -1.45 19.20 -8.82
N ILE A 381 -1.83 18.61 -9.96
CA ILE A 381 -2.69 19.24 -10.96
C ILE A 381 -4.07 19.56 -10.34
N LEU A 382 -4.73 18.58 -9.72
CA LEU A 382 -6.05 18.79 -9.14
C LEU A 382 -6.00 19.83 -8.04
N TRP A 383 -5.03 19.74 -7.12
CA TRP A 383 -4.88 20.73 -6.06
C TRP A 383 -4.73 22.14 -6.62
N ARG A 384 -3.84 22.32 -7.60
CA ARG A 384 -3.54 23.63 -8.20
C ARG A 384 -4.76 24.27 -8.88
N PHE A 385 -5.56 23.48 -9.61
CA PHE A 385 -6.61 24.03 -10.45
C PHE A 385 -8.02 23.97 -9.84
N THR A 386 -8.25 23.12 -8.84
CA THR A 386 -9.62 22.86 -8.35
C THR A 386 -9.83 23.21 -6.88
N VAL A 387 -8.77 23.48 -6.11
CA VAL A 387 -8.83 23.81 -4.68
C VAL A 387 -8.50 25.28 -4.46
N LYS A 388 -9.35 25.97 -3.70
CA LYS A 388 -9.14 27.36 -3.29
C LYS A 388 -8.90 27.42 -1.79
N CYS A 389 -7.84 28.13 -1.38
CA CYS A 389 -7.61 28.46 0.02
C CYS A 389 -8.37 29.75 0.37
N LYS A 390 -9.17 29.72 1.42
CA LYS A 390 -9.78 30.88 2.05
C LYS A 390 -9.11 31.10 3.40
N ILE A 391 -8.73 32.33 3.70
CA ILE A 391 -8.23 32.70 5.02
C ILE A 391 -9.46 33.13 5.83
N ASN A 392 -9.71 32.49 6.96
CA ASN A 392 -10.72 32.92 7.92
C ASN A 392 -10.08 34.07 8.71
N GLU A 393 -10.65 35.28 8.60
CA GLU A 393 -10.25 36.45 9.39
C GLU A 393 -10.56 36.27 10.88
#